data_AF-A0AA38IR30-F1
#
_entry.id   AF-A0AA38IR30-F1
#
_cell.length_a   1.000
_cell.length_b   1.000
_cell.length_c   1.000
_cell.angle_alpha   90.00
_cell.angle_beta   90.00
_cell.angle_gamma   90.00
#
_symmetry.space_group_name_H-M   'P 1'
#
loop_
_entity.id
_entity.type
_entity.pdbx_description
1 polymer ?
#
loop_
_entity_poly.entity_id
_entity_poly.type
_entity_poly.pdbx_seq_one_letter_code
_entity_poly.pdbx_strand_id
1 'polypeptide(L)'
;MQTKVQESSSSLVGKFQPHQEELQLLGELAGIHMDSKVFRILVEFLNMGVDANTIFAVLKSIRRPSTRQSRSSLSHVSSHS
;
A
#
# COMPACT_ATOMS: atom_id res chain seq x y z
N MET A 1 4.62 -40.61 -15.11
CA MET A 1 4.50 -39.20 -15.52
C MET A 1 4.54 -38.35 -14.27
N GLN A 2 5.65 -37.68 -13.97
CA GLN A 2 5.79 -36.84 -12.78
C GLN A 2 5.67 -35.38 -13.20
N THR A 3 4.72 -34.68 -12.60
CA THR A 3 4.42 -33.27 -12.78
C THR A 3 5.55 -32.42 -12.21
N LYS A 4 6.27 -31.72 -13.10
CA LYS A 4 7.30 -30.74 -12.74
C LYS A 4 6.58 -29.46 -12.26
N VAL A 5 6.43 -29.31 -10.95
CA VAL A 5 6.00 -28.03 -10.34
C VAL A 5 7.16 -27.06 -10.51
N GLN A 6 7.07 -26.24 -11.54
CA GLN A 6 8.03 -25.19 -11.85
C GLN A 6 7.78 -24.01 -10.89
N GLU A 7 8.45 -24.06 -9.75
CA GLU A 7 8.64 -22.92 -8.85
C GLU A 7 9.37 -21.81 -9.63
N SER A 8 8.71 -20.69 -9.90
CA SER A 8 9.28 -19.53 -10.61
C SER A 8 8.90 -18.22 -9.93
N SER A 9 8.89 -18.22 -8.59
CA SER A 9 8.58 -17.04 -7.76
C SER A 9 9.80 -16.18 -7.43
N SER A 10 11.03 -16.58 -7.79
CA SER A 10 12.27 -15.93 -7.32
C SER A 10 12.91 -14.93 -8.30
N SER A 11 12.35 -14.70 -9.49
CA SER A 11 13.06 -13.94 -10.55
C SER A 11 12.68 -12.46 -10.68
N LEU A 12 11.78 -11.89 -9.85
CA LEU A 12 11.37 -10.48 -10.00
C LEU A 12 12.25 -9.47 -9.24
N VAL A 13 13.24 -9.94 -8.47
CA VAL A 13 14.12 -9.08 -7.68
C VAL A 13 14.92 -8.16 -8.61
N GLY A 14 14.55 -6.87 -8.65
CA GLY A 14 15.26 -5.81 -9.38
C GLY A 14 14.80 -5.52 -10.81
N LYS A 15 13.73 -6.16 -11.32
CA LYS A 15 13.31 -6.01 -12.73
C LYS A 15 12.62 -4.68 -13.06
N PHE A 16 12.09 -3.97 -12.07
CA PHE A 16 11.32 -2.74 -12.32
C PHE A 16 12.12 -1.45 -12.17
N GLN A 17 13.38 -1.53 -11.73
CA GLN A 17 14.28 -0.38 -11.63
C GLN A 17 14.48 0.38 -12.95
N PRO A 18 14.71 -0.27 -14.12
CA PRO A 18 14.94 0.46 -15.37
C PRO A 18 13.66 1.05 -15.98
N HIS A 19 12.48 0.77 -15.44
CA HIS A 19 11.19 1.14 -16.05
C HIS A 19 10.25 1.92 -15.12
N GLN A 20 10.77 2.56 -14.06
CA GLN A 20 9.90 3.24 -13.08
C GLN A 20 9.12 4.40 -13.70
N GLU A 21 9.73 5.14 -14.62
CA GLU A 21 9.10 6.29 -15.28
C GLU A 21 7.99 5.83 -16.23
N GLU A 22 8.23 4.79 -17.01
CA GLU A 22 7.27 4.22 -17.94
C GLU A 22 6.09 3.57 -17.22
N LEU A 23 6.36 2.88 -16.11
CA LEU A 23 5.29 2.30 -15.29
C LEU A 23 4.45 3.37 -14.59
N GLN A 24 5.05 4.49 -14.20
CA GLN A 24 4.31 5.62 -13.66
C GLN A 24 3.41 6.24 -14.74
N LEU A 25 3.94 6.52 -15.93
CA LEU A 25 3.17 7.07 -17.05
C LEU A 25 2.05 6.11 -17.47
N LEU A 26 2.30 4.80 -17.48
CA LEU A 26 1.28 3.79 -17.74
C LEU A 26 0.14 3.85 -16.70
N GLY A 27 0.49 4.04 -15.43
CA GLY A 27 -0.48 4.25 -14.36
C GLY A 27 -1.35 5.49 -14.59
N GLU A 28 -0.73 6.61 -14.96
CA GLU A 28 -1.44 7.86 -15.26
C GLU A 28 -2.38 7.70 -16.47
N LEU A 29 -1.93 7.05 -17.54
CA LEU A 29 -2.76 6.74 -18.71
C LEU A 29 -3.93 5.79 -18.37
N ALA A 30 -3.75 4.91 -17.37
CA ALA A 30 -4.81 4.06 -16.85
C ALA A 30 -5.75 4.79 -15.86
N GLY A 31 -5.55 6.11 -15.65
CA GLY A 31 -6.35 6.93 -14.72
C GLY A 31 -5.96 6.78 -13.25
N ILE A 32 -4.81 6.17 -12.96
CA ILE A 32 -4.27 6.04 -11.61
C ILE A 32 -3.39 7.26 -11.33
N HIS A 33 -3.93 8.22 -10.59
CA HIS A 33 -3.16 9.37 -10.12
C HIS A 33 -2.62 9.11 -8.71
N MET A 34 -1.31 9.02 -8.60
CA MET A 34 -0.59 8.78 -7.34
C MET A 34 0.68 9.62 -7.31
N ASP A 35 1.08 10.06 -6.12
CA ASP A 35 2.33 10.78 -5.92
C ASP A 35 3.53 9.91 -6.37
N SER A 36 4.46 10.50 -7.13
CA SER A 36 5.62 9.79 -7.68
C SER A 36 6.47 9.11 -6.60
N LYS A 37 6.57 9.69 -5.40
CA LYS A 37 7.31 9.10 -4.28
C LYS A 37 6.60 7.87 -3.75
N VAL A 38 5.27 7.92 -3.63
CA VAL A 38 4.46 6.78 -3.20
C VAL A 38 4.58 5.65 -4.22
N PHE A 39 4.46 5.96 -5.51
CA PHE A 39 4.65 4.99 -6.59
C PHE A 39 6.01 4.30 -6.51
N ARG A 40 7.09 5.08 -6.34
CA ARG A 40 8.45 4.56 -6.22
C ARG A 40 8.61 3.57 -5.05
N ILE A 41 8.03 3.88 -3.90
CA ILE A 41 8.06 2.99 -2.72
C ILE A 41 7.34 1.67 -3.00
N LEU A 42 6.19 1.71 -3.68
CA LEU A 42 5.45 0.49 -4.02
C LEU A 42 6.24 -0.41 -4.98
N VAL A 43 6.88 0.19 -5.99
CA VAL A 43 7.76 -0.54 -6.90
C VAL A 43 8.97 -1.11 -6.18
N GLU A 44 9.52 -0.40 -5.19
CA GLU A 44 10.62 -0.89 -4.37
C GLU A 44 10.22 -2.11 -3.54
N PHE A 45 9.04 -2.10 -2.90
CA PHE A 45 8.52 -3.27 -2.20
C PHE A 45 8.32 -4.47 -3.13
N LEU A 46 7.79 -4.24 -4.33
CA LEU A 46 7.66 -5.31 -5.34
C LEU A 46 9.03 -5.86 -5.76
N ASN A 47 10.04 -4.99 -5.92
CA ASN A 47 11.41 -5.41 -6.22
C ASN A 47 12.06 -6.19 -5.06
N MET A 48 11.67 -5.91 -3.81
CA MET A 48 12.10 -6.69 -2.62
C MET A 48 11.39 -8.04 -2.50
N GLY A 49 10.47 -8.36 -3.41
CA GLY A 49 9.69 -9.61 -3.39
C GLY A 49 8.49 -9.57 -2.45
N VAL A 50 8.10 -8.39 -1.95
CA VAL A 50 6.85 -8.24 -1.21
C VAL A 50 5.69 -8.35 -2.19
N ASP A 51 4.72 -9.20 -1.90
CA ASP A 51 3.57 -9.41 -2.78
C ASP A 51 2.59 -8.22 -2.74
N ALA A 52 1.92 -7.99 -3.86
CA ALA A 52 0.98 -6.88 -4.01
C ALA A 52 -0.20 -6.95 -3.02
N ASN A 53 -0.62 -8.15 -2.61
CA ASN A 53 -1.74 -8.30 -1.66
C ASN A 53 -1.32 -7.84 -0.25
N THR A 54 -0.10 -8.17 0.18
CA THR A 54 0.48 -7.70 1.44
C THR A 54 0.63 -6.19 1.43
N ILE A 55 1.19 -5.61 0.36
CA ILE A 55 1.30 -4.15 0.22
C ILE A 55 -0.08 -3.49 0.32
N PHE A 56 -1.07 -4.02 -0.39
CA PHE A 56 -2.44 -3.51 -0.35
C PHE A 56 -3.07 -3.61 1.05
N ALA A 57 -2.89 -4.73 1.75
CA ALA A 57 -3.40 -4.93 3.09
C ALA A 57 -2.80 -3.92 4.08
N VAL A 58 -1.49 -3.67 3.99
CA VAL A 58 -0.79 -2.66 4.79
C VAL A 58 -1.34 -1.27 4.50
N LEU A 59 -1.41 -0.84 3.24
CA LEU A 59 -1.96 0.47 2.87
C LEU A 59 -3.41 0.66 3.33
N LYS A 60 -4.24 -0.39 3.19
CA LYS A 60 -5.64 -0.38 3.65
C LYS A 60 -5.73 -0.24 5.17
N SER A 61 -4.79 -0.83 5.92
CA SER A 61 -4.73 -0.72 7.38
C SER A 61 -4.34 0.69 7.83
N ILE A 62 -3.43 1.35 7.11
CA ILE A 62 -3.00 2.74 7.36
C ILE A 62 -4.12 3.72 6.99
N ARG A 63 -4.85 3.46 5.89
CA ARG A 63 -5.99 4.27 5.45
C ARG A 63 -7.25 4.07 6.30
N ARG A 64 -7.20 3.34 7.42
CA ARG A 64 -8.36 3.29 8.32
C ARG A 64 -8.76 4.73 8.63
N PRO A 65 -10.03 5.12 8.40
CA PRO A 65 -10.48 6.43 8.82
C PRO A 65 -10.12 6.51 10.29
N SER A 66 -9.43 7.59 10.66
CA SER A 66 -9.34 8.02 12.05
C SER A 66 -10.77 7.97 12.58
N THR A 67 -11.13 6.86 13.22
CA THR A 67 -12.36 6.78 13.97
C THR A 67 -12.15 7.84 15.00
N ARG A 68 -12.79 8.99 14.77
CA ARG A 68 -12.99 10.04 15.74
C ARG A 68 -13.12 9.33 17.08
N GLN A 69 -12.08 9.39 17.92
CA GLN A 69 -12.32 9.35 19.34
C GLN A 69 -13.11 10.62 19.60
N SER A 70 -14.42 10.51 19.40
CA SER A 70 -15.40 11.41 19.93
C SER A 70 -15.21 11.27 21.43
N ARG A 71 -14.36 12.14 21.99
CA ARG A 71 -14.34 12.43 23.42
C ARG A 71 -15.64 13.17 23.71
N SER A 72 -16.74 12.41 23.70
CA SER A 72 -18.02 12.88 24.19
C SER A 72 -17.90 13.07 25.69
N SER A 73 -17.82 14.35 26.07
CA SER A 73 -18.56 14.97 27.18
C SER A 73 -18.55 14.26 28.54
N LEU A 74 -17.76 14.83 29.47
CA LEU A 74 -18.13 14.91 30.88
C LEU A 74 -18.08 16.39 31.31
N SER A 75 -19.05 17.16 30.83
CA SER A 75 -19.49 18.37 31.51
C SER A 75 -20.36 17.95 32.69
N HIS A 76 -19.74 17.65 33.85
CA HIS A 76 -20.48 17.59 35.10
C HIS A 76 -20.45 18.99 35.73
N VAL A 77 -21.42 19.80 35.31
CA VAL A 77 -21.95 20.89 36.12
C VAL A 77 -22.77 20.26 37.23
N SER A 78 -22.38 20.51 38.47
CA SER A 78 -23.24 20.46 39.67
C SER A 78 -22.55 21.41 40.65
N SER A 79 -22.94 22.69 40.75
CA SER A 79 -24.15 23.26 41.38
C SER A 79 -24.22 22.99 42.89
N HIS A 80 -24.23 24.10 43.66
CA HIS A 80 -24.53 24.24 45.10
C HIS A 80 -23.51 23.59 46.06
N SER A 81 -22.98 24.27 47.08
CA SER A 81 -23.57 25.26 47.99
C SER A 81 -22.58 26.34 48.41
#